data_AF-A0A1F9ML53-F1
#
_entry.id   AF-A0A1F9ML53-F1
#
_cell.length_a   1.000
_cell.length_b   1.000
_cell.length_c   1.000
_cell.angle_alpha   90.00
_cell.angle_beta   90.00
_cell.angle_gamma   90.00
#
_symmetry.space_group_name_H-M   'P 1'
#
loop_
_entity.id
_entity.type
_entity.pdbx_description
1 polymer ?
#
loop_
_entity_poly.entity_id
_entity_poly.type
_entity_poly.pdbx_seq_one_letter_code
_entity_poly.pdbx_strand_id
1 'polypeptide(L)'
;MAKKEETELAIASSALKPLREHFVFPLILVAALLFFSAGTANAAVDPHQEKGKGHGEATEVHVEKGEAAHGAPGIGYIGLKRGAGIEAQELGAFRERVTEEAISKGRIDRLRLIFFALSFVVVCLAFARIERLATITGRLREAIDWHALGTVTGLVLVALVIPSGIIITFFFMPTSIGAYASVEAMTVHPLLAFFRNLHNWSSEIFIWLLLLHAARTISTRTFLGKRKFIWLAGAVASAVGWLAFLSGSFMRGDQEAIEGFEHMMYSFTLIPGGNHIARFFSGELTMIRLTALHVAATIFVMVIFLAMHVLMRKVHVQVSHRWQKAAIYTGVMTLFLAAQSLLMEAPFVRGLASAPTVSGVEYTKPPWPIYFLIQGENWFGADAMVIILTVVFLPLIILPYAIELLPIPEQRKGLAGEITFYAGVFLLLLVSYIAAAGPIKAHIF
;
A
#
# COMPACT_ATOMS: atom_id res chain seq x y z
N MET A 1 12.96 -48.34 -15.77
CA MET A 1 13.29 -46.92 -15.52
C MET A 1 12.69 -46.01 -16.57
N ALA A 2 12.87 -46.26 -17.88
CA ALA A 2 12.33 -45.45 -18.97
C ALA A 2 10.81 -45.12 -18.88
N LYS A 3 9.96 -46.09 -18.51
CA LYS A 3 8.50 -45.88 -18.42
C LYS A 3 8.08 -44.92 -17.30
N LYS A 4 8.92 -44.76 -16.26
CA LYS A 4 8.67 -43.85 -15.15
C LYS A 4 9.10 -42.42 -15.51
N GLU A 5 10.21 -42.28 -16.24
CA GLU A 5 10.66 -40.99 -16.79
C GLU A 5 9.69 -40.44 -17.84
N GLU A 6 9.15 -41.26 -18.75
CA GLU A 6 8.13 -40.82 -19.71
C GLU A 6 6.85 -40.33 -19.03
N THR A 7 6.47 -40.97 -17.92
CA THR A 7 5.28 -40.57 -17.14
C THR A 7 5.54 -39.26 -16.40
N GLU A 8 6.74 -39.06 -15.84
CA GLU A 8 7.12 -37.81 -15.17
C GLU A 8 7.29 -36.64 -16.15
N LEU A 9 7.82 -36.88 -17.35
CA LEU A 9 7.89 -35.90 -18.45
C LEU A 9 6.51 -35.53 -18.99
N ALA A 10 5.59 -36.49 -19.11
CA ALA A 10 4.21 -36.22 -19.54
C ALA A 10 3.45 -35.39 -18.48
N ILE A 11 3.65 -35.67 -17.20
CA ILE A 11 3.07 -34.89 -16.08
C ILE A 11 3.65 -33.46 -16.08
N ALA A 12 4.97 -33.31 -16.21
CA ALA A 12 5.63 -31.99 -16.28
C ALA A 12 5.16 -31.18 -17.50
N SER A 13 5.03 -31.83 -18.67
CA SER A 13 4.50 -31.23 -19.90
C SER A 13 3.05 -30.77 -19.73
N SER A 14 2.19 -31.58 -19.11
CA SER A 14 0.79 -31.21 -18.83
C SER A 14 0.65 -30.08 -17.81
N ALA A 15 1.56 -30.01 -16.82
CA ALA A 15 1.58 -28.95 -15.81
C ALA A 15 2.06 -27.61 -16.37
N LEU A 16 2.91 -27.66 -17.41
CA LEU A 16 3.43 -26.49 -18.12
C LEU A 16 2.52 -26.01 -19.26
N LYS A 17 1.59 -26.83 -19.74
CA LYS A 17 0.64 -26.48 -20.80
C LYS A 17 -0.22 -25.23 -20.49
N PRO A 18 -0.84 -25.08 -19.30
CA PRO A 18 -1.55 -23.85 -18.94
C PRO A 18 -0.62 -22.64 -18.74
N LEU A 19 0.66 -22.86 -18.39
CA LEU A 19 1.67 -21.79 -18.32
C LEU A 19 2.01 -21.26 -19.73
N ARG A 20 2.13 -22.15 -20.72
CA ARG A 20 2.51 -21.79 -22.09
C ARG A 20 1.36 -21.17 -22.91
N GLU A 21 0.11 -21.56 -22.63
CA GLU A 21 -1.08 -21.07 -23.34
C GLU A 21 -1.69 -19.80 -22.71
N HIS A 22 -1.35 -19.46 -21.46
CA HIS A 22 -1.90 -18.28 -20.76
C HIS A 22 -0.86 -17.20 -20.38
N PHE A 23 0.45 -17.43 -20.56
CA PHE A 23 1.49 -16.38 -20.50
C PHE A 23 1.69 -15.68 -21.87
N VAL A 24 0.61 -15.33 -22.56
CA VAL A 24 0.67 -14.33 -23.65
C VAL A 24 0.47 -12.95 -23.03
N PHE A 25 1.39 -12.55 -22.15
CA PHE A 25 1.55 -11.16 -21.71
C PHE A 25 3.05 -10.92 -21.55
N PRO A 26 3.69 -10.49 -22.65
CA PRO A 26 4.15 -9.10 -22.68
C PRO A 26 3.89 -8.38 -24.02
N LEU A 27 2.94 -8.83 -24.86
CA LEU A 27 2.72 -8.17 -26.16
C LEU A 27 2.09 -6.77 -26.06
N ILE A 28 1.28 -6.50 -25.02
CA ILE A 28 0.69 -5.17 -24.81
C ILE A 28 1.74 -4.16 -24.28
N LEU A 29 2.72 -4.63 -23.52
CA LEU A 29 3.85 -3.81 -23.04
C LEU A 29 4.79 -3.44 -24.20
N VAL A 30 5.03 -4.39 -25.13
CA VAL A 30 5.82 -4.16 -26.35
C VAL A 30 5.06 -3.27 -27.35
N ALA A 31 3.74 -3.43 -27.50
CA ALA A 31 2.93 -2.56 -28.35
C ALA A 31 2.88 -1.10 -27.85
N ALA A 32 2.84 -0.89 -26.53
CA ALA A 32 2.91 0.44 -25.93
C ALA A 32 4.31 1.09 -26.12
N LEU A 33 5.38 0.29 -26.09
CA LEU A 33 6.74 0.76 -26.37
C LEU A 33 6.99 1.04 -27.87
N LEU A 34 6.36 0.28 -28.78
CA LEU A 34 6.48 0.49 -30.22
C LEU A 34 5.70 1.72 -30.71
N PHE A 35 4.63 2.12 -30.03
CA PHE A 35 3.95 3.40 -30.29
C PHE A 35 4.80 4.63 -29.94
N PHE A 36 5.82 4.48 -29.08
CA PHE A 36 6.71 5.57 -28.66
C PHE A 36 7.85 5.87 -29.64
N SER A 37 8.13 4.98 -30.60
CA SER A 37 9.20 5.19 -31.60
C SER A 37 8.78 6.07 -32.79
N ALA A 38 7.50 6.43 -32.92
CA ALA A 38 6.98 7.14 -34.09
C ALA A 38 6.61 8.62 -33.84
N GLY A 39 6.93 9.18 -32.66
CA GLY A 39 6.38 10.45 -32.23
C GLY A 39 7.33 11.38 -31.49
N THR A 40 8.59 11.54 -31.93
CA THR A 40 9.42 12.72 -31.59
C THR A 40 10.41 13.02 -32.72
N ALA A 41 9.92 13.65 -33.79
CA ALA A 41 10.79 14.44 -34.66
C ALA A 41 10.56 15.92 -34.34
N ASN A 42 11.66 16.62 -34.08
CA ASN A 42 11.83 18.07 -33.91
C ASN A 42 11.39 18.72 -32.58
N ALA A 43 12.39 18.88 -31.70
CA ALA A 43 12.72 20.20 -31.15
C ALA A 43 14.22 20.21 -30.79
N ALA A 44 15.04 20.70 -31.72
CA ALA A 44 16.44 21.00 -31.46
C ALA A 44 16.52 22.30 -30.64
N VAL A 45 17.21 22.26 -29.50
CA VAL A 45 17.57 23.45 -28.72
C VAL A 45 19.04 23.76 -29.01
N ASP A 46 19.27 24.95 -29.57
CA ASP A 46 20.55 25.53 -29.96
C ASP A 46 21.33 26.03 -28.72
N PRO A 47 22.61 25.67 -28.50
CA PRO A 47 23.34 26.04 -27.30
C PRO A 47 24.34 27.18 -27.56
N HIS A 48 23.91 28.44 -27.72
CA HIS A 48 24.82 29.59 -27.63
C HIS A 48 24.12 30.89 -27.19
N GLN A 49 24.83 31.68 -26.36
CA GLN A 49 24.54 32.98 -25.73
C GLN A 49 23.85 32.88 -24.35
N GLU A 50 24.39 33.40 -23.25
CA GLU A 50 25.17 34.62 -23.03
C GLU A 50 26.34 34.44 -22.04
N LYS A 51 27.48 35.08 -22.36
CA LYS A 51 28.49 35.52 -21.39
C LYS A 51 28.25 37.01 -21.11
N GLY A 52 27.99 37.38 -19.86
CA GLY A 52 27.94 38.76 -19.41
C GLY A 52 28.39 38.88 -17.96
N LYS A 53 29.40 39.72 -17.73
CA LYS A 53 30.21 39.85 -16.50
C LYS A 53 29.46 40.52 -15.34
N GLY A 54 29.76 40.09 -14.12
CA GLY A 54 29.54 40.85 -12.89
C GLY A 54 30.51 40.39 -11.79
N HIS A 55 31.59 41.15 -11.58
CA HIS A 55 32.45 41.06 -10.40
C HIS A 55 31.71 41.66 -9.20
N GLY A 56 31.73 40.98 -8.05
CA GLY A 56 31.25 41.49 -6.77
C GLY A 56 31.76 40.59 -5.64
N GLU A 57 32.36 41.22 -4.63
CA GLU A 57 33.20 40.65 -3.58
C GLU A 57 32.59 39.48 -2.79
N ALA A 58 33.41 38.44 -2.57
CA ALA A 58 33.16 37.43 -1.56
C ALA A 58 33.40 38.04 -0.18
N THR A 59 32.33 38.25 0.58
CA THR A 59 32.42 38.55 2.01
C THR A 59 32.22 37.24 2.76
N GLU A 60 33.29 36.72 3.37
CA GLU A 60 33.23 35.62 4.34
C GLU A 60 32.35 36.04 5.53
N VAL A 61 31.20 35.40 5.69
CA VAL A 61 30.40 35.51 6.92
C VAL A 61 30.71 34.31 7.79
N HIS A 62 31.38 34.60 8.91
CA HIS A 62 31.65 33.70 10.02
C HIS A 62 30.39 32.94 10.45
N VAL A 63 30.46 31.60 10.42
CA VAL A 63 29.49 30.72 11.08
C VAL A 63 29.78 30.73 12.58
N GLU A 64 28.99 31.49 13.33
CA GLU A 64 28.99 31.47 14.78
C GLU A 64 28.32 30.18 15.28
N LYS A 65 29.04 29.41 16.09
CA LYS A 65 28.54 28.20 16.75
C LYS A 65 27.56 28.58 17.87
N GLY A 66 26.27 28.46 17.59
CA GLY A 66 25.19 28.49 18.57
C GLY A 66 24.79 27.08 19.03
N GLU A 67 24.38 26.99 20.30
CA GLU A 67 24.32 25.81 21.17
C GLU A 67 23.39 24.66 20.75
N ALA A 68 23.73 23.47 21.26
CA ALA A 68 23.08 22.20 21.04
C ALA A 68 21.65 22.15 21.62
N ALA A 69 20.65 22.28 20.76
CA ALA A 69 19.34 21.68 20.97
C ALA A 69 19.39 20.21 20.50
N HIS A 70 18.84 19.29 21.28
CA HIS A 70 18.74 17.86 20.95
C HIS A 70 18.13 17.65 19.55
N GLY A 71 18.99 17.42 18.55
CA GLY A 71 18.58 17.23 17.17
C GLY A 71 17.84 15.91 17.00
N ALA A 72 16.51 15.99 16.92
CA ALA A 72 15.67 14.91 16.41
C ALA A 72 16.19 14.46 15.03
N PRO A 73 16.05 13.17 14.67
CA PRO A 73 16.47 12.67 13.36
C PRO A 73 15.62 13.32 12.27
N GLY A 74 16.10 14.46 11.77
CA GLY A 74 15.42 15.21 10.72
C GLY A 74 15.52 14.49 9.38
N ILE A 75 14.40 14.41 8.68
CA ILE A 75 14.38 14.20 7.23
C ILE A 75 15.32 15.24 6.62
N GLY A 76 16.16 14.84 5.67
CA GLY A 76 16.92 15.81 4.88
C GLY A 76 15.93 16.67 4.07
N TYR A 77 15.55 17.80 4.66
CA TYR A 77 14.79 18.92 4.10
C TYR A 77 13.83 18.57 2.96
N ILE A 78 12.59 18.20 3.32
CA ILE A 78 11.43 18.27 2.43
C ILE A 78 10.44 19.21 3.10
N GLY A 79 10.65 20.51 2.88
CA GLY A 79 9.78 21.58 3.37
C GLY A 79 10.56 22.78 3.90
N LEU A 80 9.98 23.97 3.74
CA LEU A 80 10.50 25.16 4.41
C LEU A 80 10.48 24.93 5.92
N LYS A 81 11.56 25.31 6.61
CA LYS A 81 11.56 25.37 8.07
C LYS A 81 10.49 26.36 8.52
N ARG A 82 9.75 26.04 9.58
CA ARG A 82 8.81 26.99 10.20
C ARG A 82 9.54 28.30 10.50
N GLY A 83 9.09 29.41 9.90
CA GLY A 83 9.74 30.72 10.01
C GLY A 83 10.70 31.10 8.87
N ALA A 84 10.89 30.24 7.85
CA ALA A 84 11.65 30.58 6.65
C ALA A 84 10.79 31.43 5.68
N GLY A 85 10.55 32.69 6.04
CA GLY A 85 10.05 33.73 5.11
C GLY A 85 8.64 33.55 4.54
N ILE A 86 7.87 32.54 4.96
CA ILE A 86 6.47 32.38 4.52
C ILE A 86 5.60 33.45 5.20
N GLU A 87 4.83 34.20 4.42
CA GLU A 87 3.88 35.16 4.98
C GLU A 87 2.84 34.44 5.84
N ALA A 88 2.54 34.99 7.03
CA ALA A 88 1.62 34.36 7.98
C ALA A 88 0.23 34.11 7.38
N GLN A 89 -0.21 34.97 6.45
CA GLN A 89 -1.45 34.82 5.71
C GLN A 89 -1.41 33.62 4.75
N GLU A 90 -0.31 33.44 4.01
CA GLU A 90 -0.14 32.31 3.09
C GLU A 90 -0.15 30.98 3.84
N LEU A 91 0.56 30.92 4.97
CA LEU A 91 0.60 29.74 5.85
C LEU A 91 -0.77 29.43 6.47
N GLY A 92 -1.49 30.47 6.91
CA GLY A 92 -2.86 30.33 7.44
C GLY A 92 -3.82 29.76 6.41
N ALA A 93 -3.80 30.31 5.19
CA ALA A 93 -4.63 29.84 4.09
C ALA A 93 -4.25 28.40 3.66
N PHE A 94 -2.96 28.05 3.64
CA PHE A 94 -2.53 26.69 3.38
C PHE A 94 -3.07 25.71 4.42
N ARG A 95 -2.90 26.03 5.71
CA ARG A 95 -3.40 25.21 6.82
C ARG A 95 -4.90 24.98 6.70
N GLU A 96 -5.68 26.02 6.45
CA GLU A 96 -7.13 25.92 6.31
C GLU A 96 -7.51 24.97 5.16
N ARG A 97 -6.96 25.16 3.96
CA ARG A 97 -7.23 24.30 2.80
C ARG A 97 -6.87 22.83 3.05
N VAL A 98 -5.67 22.56 3.56
CA VAL A 98 -5.19 21.19 3.82
C VAL A 98 -6.05 20.51 4.89
N THR A 99 -6.43 21.25 5.93
CA THR A 99 -7.31 20.75 7.00
C THR A 99 -8.70 20.41 6.44
N GLU A 100 -9.27 21.28 5.59
CA GLU A 100 -10.56 21.04 4.94
C GLU A 100 -10.51 19.81 4.02
N GLU A 101 -9.45 19.67 3.22
CA GLU A 101 -9.23 18.49 2.38
C GLU A 101 -9.16 17.21 3.22
N ALA A 102 -8.37 17.24 4.30
CA ALA A 102 -8.23 16.12 5.22
C ALA A 102 -9.55 15.73 5.90
N ILE A 103 -10.38 16.70 6.31
CA ILE A 103 -11.73 16.43 6.85
C ILE A 103 -12.63 15.84 5.77
N SER A 104 -12.59 16.38 4.55
CA SER A 104 -13.39 15.88 3.43
C SER A 104 -13.04 14.44 3.08
N LYS A 105 -11.74 14.15 2.96
CA LYS A 105 -11.18 12.80 2.81
C LYS A 105 -11.65 11.87 3.92
N GLY A 106 -11.57 12.29 5.17
CA GLY A 106 -12.04 11.53 6.33
C GLY A 106 -13.53 11.14 6.22
N ARG A 107 -14.40 12.01 5.69
CA ARG A 107 -15.82 11.68 5.45
C ARG A 107 -16.00 10.57 4.40
N ILE A 108 -15.23 10.63 3.31
CA ILE A 108 -15.25 9.60 2.25
C ILE A 108 -14.72 8.27 2.81
N ASP A 109 -13.62 8.31 3.55
CA ASP A 109 -13.01 7.11 4.12
C ASP A 109 -13.92 6.44 5.15
N ARG A 110 -14.73 7.18 5.91
CA ARG A 110 -15.77 6.58 6.76
C ARG A 110 -16.77 5.75 5.97
N LEU A 111 -17.22 6.23 4.80
CA LEU A 111 -18.12 5.48 3.94
C LEU A 111 -17.45 4.22 3.39
N ARG A 112 -16.17 4.32 3.00
CA ARG A 112 -15.35 3.18 2.58
C ARG A 112 -15.21 2.14 3.70
N LEU A 113 -14.90 2.58 4.92
CA LEU A 113 -14.76 1.68 6.09
C LEU A 113 -16.08 0.97 6.44
N ILE A 114 -17.23 1.64 6.30
CA ILE A 114 -18.55 1.00 6.42
C ILE A 114 -18.72 -0.06 5.32
N PHE A 115 -18.44 0.29 4.07
CA PHE A 115 -18.50 -0.66 2.95
C PHE A 115 -17.58 -1.87 3.18
N PHE A 116 -16.37 -1.65 3.67
CA PHE A 116 -15.44 -2.73 4.02
C PHE A 116 -16.01 -3.61 5.13
N ALA A 117 -16.51 -3.03 6.24
CA ALA A 117 -17.14 -3.78 7.30
C ALA A 117 -18.29 -4.65 6.79
N LEU A 118 -19.16 -4.09 5.94
CA LEU A 118 -20.25 -4.82 5.29
C LEU A 118 -19.71 -5.96 4.42
N SER A 119 -18.63 -5.76 3.66
CA SER A 119 -18.01 -6.82 2.86
C SER A 119 -17.52 -8.00 3.72
N PHE A 120 -16.95 -7.76 4.90
CA PHE A 120 -16.58 -8.82 5.85
C PHE A 120 -17.81 -9.53 6.42
N VAL A 121 -18.89 -8.79 6.74
CA VAL A 121 -20.16 -9.38 7.16
C VAL A 121 -20.71 -10.31 6.08
N VAL A 122 -20.69 -9.91 4.81
CA VAL A 122 -21.16 -10.76 3.71
C VAL A 122 -20.32 -12.03 3.58
N VAL A 123 -18.99 -11.94 3.69
CA VAL A 123 -18.12 -13.14 3.70
C VAL A 123 -18.47 -14.05 4.89
N CYS A 124 -18.62 -13.49 6.08
CA CYS A 124 -18.98 -14.25 7.28
C CYS A 124 -20.33 -14.95 7.11
N LEU A 125 -21.33 -14.24 6.60
CA LEU A 125 -22.67 -14.78 6.33
C LEU A 125 -22.63 -15.88 5.26
N ALA A 126 -21.81 -15.74 4.21
CA ALA A 126 -21.67 -16.76 3.18
C ALA A 126 -21.22 -18.13 3.72
N PHE A 127 -20.52 -18.16 4.86
CA PHE A 127 -20.05 -19.39 5.50
C PHE A 127 -20.64 -19.63 6.90
N ALA A 128 -21.65 -18.86 7.30
CA ALA A 128 -22.31 -19.02 8.58
C ALA A 128 -23.00 -20.38 8.69
N ARG A 129 -22.81 -21.05 9.82
CA ARG A 129 -23.33 -22.41 10.09
C ARG A 129 -24.58 -22.32 10.97
N ILE A 130 -25.56 -21.53 10.51
CA ILE A 130 -26.83 -21.28 11.21
C ILE A 130 -27.97 -21.81 10.34
N GLU A 131 -28.70 -22.82 10.82
CA GLU A 131 -29.75 -23.52 10.06
C GLU A 131 -30.83 -22.55 9.54
N ARG A 132 -31.26 -21.58 10.36
CA ARG A 132 -32.23 -20.54 9.98
C ARG A 132 -31.77 -19.67 8.81
N LEU A 133 -30.47 -19.59 8.53
CA LEU A 133 -29.90 -18.79 7.44
C LEU A 133 -29.47 -19.64 6.24
N ALA A 134 -29.70 -20.96 6.26
CA ALA A 134 -29.17 -21.89 5.24
C ALA A 134 -29.48 -21.44 3.81
N THR A 135 -30.72 -21.00 3.53
CA THR A 135 -31.14 -20.49 2.22
C THR A 135 -30.33 -19.27 1.77
N ILE A 136 -30.15 -18.28 2.65
CA ILE A 136 -29.40 -17.05 2.34
C ILE A 136 -27.92 -17.38 2.13
N THR A 137 -27.32 -18.18 3.04
CA THR A 137 -25.92 -18.56 2.91
C THR A 137 -25.66 -19.37 1.63
N GLY A 138 -26.60 -20.22 1.21
CA GLY A 138 -26.55 -20.97 -0.06
C GLY A 138 -26.52 -20.04 -1.26
N ARG A 139 -27.49 -19.11 -1.33
CA ARG A 139 -27.54 -18.11 -2.41
C ARG A 139 -26.27 -17.25 -2.50
N LEU A 140 -25.72 -16.83 -1.36
CA LEU A 140 -24.46 -16.08 -1.32
C LEU A 140 -23.28 -16.88 -1.87
N ARG A 141 -23.19 -18.18 -1.57
CA ARG A 141 -22.14 -19.07 -2.09
C ARG A 141 -22.31 -19.38 -3.58
N GLU A 142 -23.54 -19.40 -4.08
CA GLU A 142 -23.84 -19.58 -5.50
C GLU A 142 -23.56 -18.33 -6.33
N ALA A 143 -23.83 -17.15 -5.76
CA ALA A 143 -23.67 -15.87 -6.47
C ALA A 143 -22.20 -15.48 -6.74
N ILE A 144 -21.28 -15.84 -5.84
CA ILE A 144 -19.87 -15.42 -5.90
C ILE A 144 -18.97 -16.63 -5.68
N ASP A 145 -17.96 -16.82 -6.54
CA ASP A 145 -16.91 -17.80 -6.28
C ASP A 145 -15.90 -17.25 -5.26
N TRP A 146 -16.25 -17.32 -3.98
CA TRP A 146 -15.42 -16.86 -2.85
C TRP A 146 -14.01 -17.45 -2.83
N HIS A 147 -13.82 -18.63 -3.42
CA HIS A 147 -12.51 -19.28 -3.50
C HIS A 147 -11.59 -18.61 -4.53
N ALA A 148 -12.13 -17.87 -5.49
CA ALA A 148 -11.35 -17.09 -6.47
C ALA A 148 -10.67 -15.84 -5.87
N LEU A 149 -11.09 -15.36 -4.69
CA LEU A 149 -10.56 -14.12 -4.08
C LEU A 149 -9.02 -14.07 -4.02
N GLY A 150 -8.36 -15.19 -3.70
CA GLY A 150 -6.89 -15.23 -3.65
C GLY A 150 -6.26 -15.04 -5.03
N THR A 151 -6.81 -15.68 -6.07
CA THR A 151 -6.36 -15.51 -7.45
C THR A 151 -6.62 -14.10 -7.95
N VAL A 152 -7.80 -13.52 -7.67
CA VAL A 152 -8.13 -12.14 -8.03
C VAL A 152 -7.16 -11.16 -7.36
N THR A 153 -6.84 -11.36 -6.07
CA THR A 153 -5.86 -10.53 -5.34
C THR A 153 -4.48 -10.58 -6.00
N GLY A 154 -4.01 -11.78 -6.35
CA GLY A 154 -2.74 -11.95 -7.06
C GLY A 154 -2.75 -11.32 -8.45
N LEU A 155 -3.85 -11.45 -9.20
CA LEU A 155 -4.01 -10.84 -10.52
C LEU A 155 -4.04 -9.30 -10.45
N VAL A 156 -4.72 -8.69 -9.48
CA VAL A 156 -4.68 -7.23 -9.27
C VAL A 156 -3.24 -6.76 -9.01
N LEU A 157 -2.47 -7.49 -8.20
CA LEU A 157 -1.06 -7.16 -7.98
C LEU A 157 -0.24 -7.22 -9.27
N VAL A 158 -0.27 -8.34 -9.99
CA VAL A 158 0.63 -8.56 -11.14
C VAL A 158 0.16 -7.89 -12.43
N ALA A 159 -1.13 -7.63 -12.58
CA ALA A 159 -1.71 -7.05 -13.80
C ALA A 159 -1.97 -5.54 -13.68
N LEU A 160 -2.18 -5.00 -12.47
CA LEU A 160 -2.49 -3.57 -12.29
C LEU A 160 -1.41 -2.86 -11.47
N VAL A 161 -1.17 -3.29 -10.22
CA VAL A 161 -0.30 -2.56 -9.29
C VAL A 161 1.14 -2.52 -9.80
N ILE A 162 1.74 -3.67 -10.13
CA ILE A 162 3.12 -3.75 -10.60
C ILE A 162 3.30 -3.00 -11.95
N PRO A 163 2.50 -3.25 -13.00
CA PRO A 163 2.68 -2.57 -14.28
C PRO A 163 2.47 -1.06 -14.19
N SER A 164 1.44 -0.59 -13.48
CA SER A 164 1.23 0.86 -13.29
C SER A 164 2.39 1.51 -12.52
N GLY A 165 2.93 0.82 -11.50
CA GLY A 165 4.09 1.27 -10.73
C GLY A 165 5.35 1.38 -11.58
N ILE A 166 5.62 0.39 -12.43
CA ILE A 166 6.74 0.41 -13.38
C ILE A 166 6.60 1.61 -14.33
N ILE A 167 5.40 1.84 -14.88
CA ILE A 167 5.15 2.96 -15.81
C ILE A 167 5.43 4.31 -15.14
N ILE A 168 4.86 4.58 -13.96
CA ILE A 168 5.06 5.87 -13.29
C ILE A 168 6.51 6.07 -12.81
N THR A 169 7.25 4.98 -12.56
CA THR A 169 8.66 5.05 -12.15
C THR A 169 9.54 5.71 -13.21
N PHE A 170 9.23 5.56 -14.50
CA PHE A 170 9.96 6.25 -15.58
C PHE A 170 9.85 7.78 -15.52
N PHE A 171 8.84 8.30 -14.84
CA PHE A 171 8.55 9.74 -14.74
C PHE A 171 8.79 10.28 -13.32
N PHE A 172 9.16 9.43 -12.37
CA PHE A 172 9.38 9.79 -10.98
C PHE A 172 10.83 10.25 -10.76
N MET A 173 11.01 11.38 -10.06
CA MET A 173 12.34 11.87 -9.70
C MET A 173 12.63 11.58 -8.22
N PRO A 174 13.44 10.54 -7.89
CA PRO A 174 13.62 10.05 -6.52
C PRO A 174 14.62 10.90 -5.70
N THR A 175 14.47 12.23 -5.73
CA THR A 175 15.25 13.18 -4.93
C THR A 175 14.33 13.93 -3.96
N SER A 176 14.87 14.46 -2.87
CA SER A 176 14.10 15.23 -1.87
C SER A 176 13.37 16.44 -2.48
N ILE A 177 13.97 17.06 -3.50
CA ILE A 177 13.42 18.22 -4.21
C ILE A 177 12.47 17.78 -5.35
N GLY A 178 12.81 16.70 -6.05
CA GLY A 178 12.13 16.26 -7.27
C GLY A 178 10.89 15.41 -7.04
N ALA A 179 10.75 14.74 -5.89
CA ALA A 179 9.67 13.79 -5.64
C ALA A 179 8.29 14.43 -5.85
N TYR A 180 7.99 15.49 -5.10
CA TYR A 180 6.73 16.24 -5.22
C TYR A 180 6.51 16.79 -6.63
N ALA A 181 7.49 17.50 -7.18
CA ALA A 181 7.39 18.15 -8.48
C ALA A 181 7.13 17.14 -9.62
N SER A 182 7.77 15.96 -9.55
CA SER A 182 7.55 14.90 -10.55
C SER A 182 6.14 14.31 -10.46
N VAL A 183 5.59 14.15 -9.26
CA VAL A 183 4.21 13.66 -9.06
C VAL A 183 3.18 14.70 -9.52
N GLU A 184 3.39 15.98 -9.21
CA GLU A 184 2.54 17.07 -9.71
C GLU A 184 2.60 17.18 -11.23
N ALA A 185 3.77 17.03 -11.85
CA ALA A 185 3.89 16.99 -13.31
C ALA A 185 3.08 15.83 -13.93
N MET A 186 3.00 14.68 -13.25
CA MET A 186 2.16 13.56 -13.71
C MET A 186 0.67 13.89 -13.67
N THR A 187 0.18 14.71 -12.73
CA THR A 187 -1.25 15.04 -12.64
C THR A 187 -1.72 15.90 -13.82
N VAL A 188 -0.81 16.61 -14.47
CA VAL A 188 -1.13 17.50 -15.61
C VAL A 188 -1.26 16.73 -16.93
N HIS A 189 -0.43 15.70 -17.16
CA HIS A 189 -0.49 14.92 -18.39
C HIS A 189 -1.55 13.80 -18.30
N PRO A 190 -2.62 13.79 -19.14
CA PRO A 190 -3.76 12.89 -18.94
C PRO A 190 -3.41 11.40 -18.82
N LEU A 191 -2.46 10.92 -19.63
CA LEU A 191 -2.01 9.52 -19.57
C LEU A 191 -1.24 9.20 -18.28
N LEU A 192 -0.41 10.13 -17.80
CA LEU A 192 0.37 9.92 -16.58
C LEU A 192 -0.53 10.04 -15.34
N ALA A 193 -1.47 10.99 -15.36
CA ALA A 193 -2.52 11.12 -14.36
C ALA A 193 -3.33 9.82 -14.25
N PHE A 194 -3.72 9.23 -15.40
CA PHE A 194 -4.39 7.94 -15.42
C PHE A 194 -3.59 6.83 -14.73
N PHE A 195 -2.31 6.64 -15.08
CA PHE A 195 -1.50 5.58 -14.47
C PHE A 195 -1.19 5.84 -12.99
N ARG A 196 -1.00 7.09 -12.61
CA ARG A 196 -0.88 7.51 -11.20
C ARG A 196 -2.15 7.14 -10.42
N ASN A 197 -3.31 7.53 -10.94
CA ASN A 197 -4.60 7.23 -10.31
C ASN A 197 -4.83 5.72 -10.24
N LEU A 198 -4.54 5.00 -11.31
CA LEU A 198 -4.66 3.55 -11.38
C LEU A 198 -3.76 2.86 -10.35
N HIS A 199 -2.52 3.32 -10.20
CA HIS A 199 -1.60 2.77 -9.21
C HIS A 199 -2.12 2.97 -7.78
N ASN A 200 -2.61 4.17 -7.46
CA ASN A 200 -3.21 4.45 -6.15
C ASN A 200 -4.46 3.59 -5.90
N TRP A 201 -5.44 3.63 -6.81
CA TRP A 201 -6.71 2.93 -6.61
C TRP A 201 -6.57 1.41 -6.62
N SER A 202 -5.70 0.86 -7.48
CA SER A 202 -5.43 -0.57 -7.48
C SER A 202 -4.68 -1.03 -6.23
N SER A 203 -3.80 -0.20 -5.65
CA SER A 203 -3.11 -0.55 -4.40
C SER A 203 -4.07 -0.57 -3.20
N GLU A 204 -5.01 0.36 -3.09
CA GLU A 204 -6.07 0.31 -2.07
C GLU A 204 -6.96 -0.94 -2.21
N ILE A 205 -7.40 -1.24 -3.44
CA ILE A 205 -8.20 -2.45 -3.72
C ILE A 205 -7.40 -3.73 -3.44
N PHE A 206 -6.11 -3.75 -3.74
CA PHE A 206 -5.24 -4.88 -3.43
C PHE A 206 -5.19 -5.16 -1.91
N ILE A 207 -5.03 -4.13 -1.07
CA ILE A 207 -5.05 -4.29 0.40
C ILE A 207 -6.42 -4.81 0.87
N TRP A 208 -7.52 -4.25 0.36
CA TRP A 208 -8.86 -4.73 0.71
C TRP A 208 -9.09 -6.19 0.30
N LEU A 209 -8.69 -6.59 -0.90
CA LEU A 209 -8.81 -7.96 -1.40
C LEU A 209 -7.94 -8.95 -0.60
N LEU A 210 -6.74 -8.55 -0.16
CA LEU A 210 -5.90 -9.36 0.75
C LEU A 210 -6.66 -9.70 2.03
N LEU A 211 -7.30 -8.70 2.64
CA LEU A 211 -8.06 -8.91 3.88
C LEU A 211 -9.31 -9.77 3.65
N LEU A 212 -10.02 -9.58 2.54
CA LEU A 212 -11.15 -10.44 2.16
C LEU A 212 -10.72 -11.89 1.87
N HIS A 213 -9.57 -12.06 1.25
CA HIS A 213 -8.98 -13.37 1.01
C HIS A 213 -8.69 -14.07 2.35
N ALA A 214 -8.06 -13.37 3.30
CA ALA A 214 -7.84 -13.86 4.66
C ALA A 214 -9.17 -14.23 5.34
N ALA A 215 -10.17 -13.34 5.30
CA ALA A 215 -11.51 -13.60 5.85
C ALA A 215 -12.11 -14.89 5.31
N ARG A 216 -12.12 -15.07 3.98
CA ARG A 216 -12.62 -16.31 3.36
C ARG A 216 -11.88 -17.56 3.85
N THR A 217 -10.55 -17.49 3.97
CA THR A 217 -9.77 -18.66 4.46
C THR A 217 -10.09 -19.02 5.91
N ILE A 218 -10.40 -18.01 6.74
CA ILE A 218 -10.85 -18.16 8.12
C ILE A 218 -12.26 -18.74 8.20
N SER A 219 -13.25 -18.21 7.48
CA SER A 219 -14.64 -18.69 7.56
C SER A 219 -14.77 -20.15 7.05
N THR A 220 -13.93 -20.53 6.08
CA THR A 220 -13.81 -21.91 5.61
C THR A 220 -12.97 -22.81 6.51
N ARG A 221 -12.37 -22.26 7.58
CA ARG A 221 -11.52 -22.95 8.57
C ARG A 221 -10.35 -23.70 7.95
N THR A 222 -9.84 -23.18 6.83
CA THR A 222 -8.74 -23.80 6.08
C THR A 222 -7.35 -23.40 6.59
N PHE A 223 -7.27 -22.65 7.69
CA PHE A 223 -6.03 -22.13 8.25
C PHE A 223 -5.32 -23.08 9.24
N LEU A 224 -6.02 -24.10 9.75
CA LEU A 224 -5.50 -25.06 10.75
C LEU A 224 -4.77 -26.27 10.13
N GLY A 225 -4.03 -27.02 10.94
CA GLY A 225 -3.41 -28.29 10.58
C GLY A 225 -2.34 -28.19 9.49
N LYS A 226 -2.40 -29.05 8.47
CA LYS A 226 -1.42 -29.10 7.35
C LYS A 226 -1.49 -27.88 6.41
N ARG A 227 -2.16 -26.80 6.79
CA ARG A 227 -2.28 -25.55 6.02
C ARG A 227 -1.73 -24.33 6.77
N LYS A 228 -1.24 -24.50 8.01
CA LYS A 228 -0.62 -23.41 8.79
C LYS A 228 0.53 -22.70 8.07
N PHE A 229 1.35 -23.44 7.31
CA PHE A 229 2.42 -22.84 6.52
C PHE A 229 1.90 -22.01 5.34
N ILE A 230 0.79 -22.43 4.70
CA ILE A 230 0.10 -21.64 3.66
C ILE A 230 -0.41 -20.33 4.28
N TRP A 231 -1.02 -20.41 5.47
CA TRP A 231 -1.44 -19.22 6.21
C TRP A 231 -0.27 -18.31 6.56
N LEU A 232 0.81 -18.85 7.14
CA LEU A 232 1.99 -18.07 7.50
C LEU A 232 2.56 -17.32 6.30
N ALA A 233 2.73 -18.02 5.16
CA ALA A 233 3.16 -17.39 3.91
C ALA A 233 2.23 -16.25 3.48
N GLY A 234 0.92 -16.47 3.55
CA GLY A 234 -0.08 -15.45 3.20
C GLY A 234 -0.08 -14.26 4.16
N ALA A 235 0.00 -14.49 5.47
CA ALA A 235 0.00 -13.45 6.50
C ALA A 235 1.27 -12.58 6.42
N VAL A 236 2.43 -13.20 6.18
CA VAL A 236 3.67 -12.45 5.93
C VAL A 236 3.58 -11.67 4.62
N ALA A 237 3.03 -12.26 3.55
CA ALA A 237 2.78 -11.55 2.31
C ALA A 237 1.83 -10.35 2.49
N SER A 238 0.80 -10.47 3.34
CA SER A 238 -0.07 -9.35 3.69
C SER A 238 0.66 -8.23 4.44
N ALA A 239 1.56 -8.58 5.38
CA ALA A 239 2.39 -7.60 6.08
C ALA A 239 3.35 -6.87 5.12
N VAL A 240 4.00 -7.61 4.20
CA VAL A 240 4.84 -7.02 3.15
C VAL A 240 4.02 -6.14 2.20
N GLY A 241 2.81 -6.57 1.82
CA GLY A 241 1.92 -5.78 0.98
C GLY A 241 1.49 -4.47 1.65
N TRP A 242 1.19 -4.51 2.94
CA TRP A 242 0.89 -3.29 3.71
C TRP A 242 2.12 -2.38 3.85
N LEU A 243 3.32 -2.93 4.10
CA LEU A 243 4.56 -2.15 4.11
C LEU A 243 4.84 -1.49 2.75
N ALA A 244 4.60 -2.20 1.65
CA ALA A 244 4.74 -1.64 0.31
C ALA A 244 3.75 -0.50 0.05
N PHE A 245 2.49 -0.65 0.48
CA PHE A 245 1.50 0.42 0.42
C PHE A 245 1.96 1.65 1.22
N LEU A 246 2.43 1.43 2.45
CA LEU A 246 2.93 2.48 3.32
C LEU A 246 4.12 3.21 2.69
N SER A 247 5.14 2.48 2.23
CA SER A 247 6.34 3.08 1.63
C SER A 247 6.03 3.84 0.34
N GLY A 248 5.07 3.37 -0.47
CA GLY A 248 4.62 4.07 -1.67
C GLY A 248 3.88 5.37 -1.35
N SER A 249 3.13 5.42 -0.25
CA SER A 249 2.44 6.65 0.17
C SER A 249 3.41 7.78 0.52
N PHE A 250 4.59 7.46 1.05
CA PHE A 250 5.63 8.43 1.37
C PHE A 250 6.36 8.99 0.14
N MET A 251 6.35 8.25 -0.98
CA MET A 251 7.03 8.68 -2.20
C MET A 251 6.33 9.85 -2.91
N ARG A 252 5.10 10.20 -2.52
CA ARG A 252 4.39 11.34 -3.13
C ARG A 252 5.07 12.68 -2.85
N GLY A 253 5.77 12.79 -1.72
CA GLY A 253 6.46 14.02 -1.31
C GLY A 253 5.54 15.20 -0.99
N ASP A 254 4.23 14.98 -0.85
CA ASP A 254 3.27 15.98 -0.40
C ASP A 254 3.18 16.04 1.13
N GLN A 255 2.36 16.96 1.65
CA GLN A 255 2.27 17.19 3.10
C GLN A 255 1.92 15.92 3.89
N GLU A 256 0.98 15.11 3.38
CA GLU A 256 0.57 13.85 4.02
C GLU A 256 1.68 12.78 3.97
N ALA A 257 2.45 12.73 2.88
CA ALA A 257 3.58 11.82 2.74
C ALA A 257 4.70 12.13 3.75
N ILE A 258 5.01 13.41 3.95
CA ILE A 258 6.06 13.84 4.88
C ILE A 258 5.64 13.63 6.33
N GLU A 259 4.44 14.06 6.72
CA GLU A 259 3.89 13.82 8.06
C GLU A 259 3.93 12.32 8.39
N GLY A 260 3.40 11.47 7.52
CA GLY A 260 3.41 10.02 7.75
C GLY A 260 4.82 9.41 7.82
N PHE A 261 5.77 9.91 7.03
CA PHE A 261 7.14 9.43 7.06
C PHE A 261 7.86 9.82 8.35
N GLU A 262 7.61 11.02 8.88
CA GLU A 262 8.16 11.49 10.17
C GLU A 262 7.67 10.60 11.33
N HIS A 263 6.38 10.26 11.36
CA HIS A 263 5.83 9.32 12.34
C HIS A 263 6.49 7.93 12.23
N MET A 264 6.70 7.43 11.00
CA MET A 264 7.41 6.16 10.82
C MET A 264 8.86 6.24 11.32
N MET A 265 9.60 7.30 11.00
CA MET A 265 10.98 7.48 11.49
C MET A 265 11.03 7.59 13.01
N TYR A 266 10.12 8.35 13.61
CA TYR A 266 9.97 8.43 15.06
C TYR A 266 9.74 7.04 15.66
N SER A 267 8.83 6.25 15.09
CA SER A 267 8.54 4.89 15.60
C SER A 267 9.75 3.96 15.60
N PHE A 268 10.69 4.12 14.66
CA PHE A 268 11.95 3.35 14.67
C PHE A 268 12.88 3.77 15.81
N THR A 269 12.84 5.02 16.29
CA THR A 269 13.68 5.44 17.42
C THR A 269 13.29 4.75 18.73
N LEU A 270 12.05 4.22 18.82
CA LEU A 270 11.49 3.58 20.00
C LEU A 270 11.94 2.12 20.19
N ILE A 271 12.45 1.47 19.13
CA ILE A 271 12.88 0.06 19.21
C ILE A 271 14.40 -0.05 19.37
N PRO A 272 14.90 -1.06 20.11
CA PRO A 272 16.33 -1.31 20.22
C PRO A 272 17.01 -1.43 18.84
N GLY A 273 18.02 -0.60 18.60
CA GLY A 273 18.75 -0.56 17.32
C GLY A 273 18.03 0.17 16.18
N GLY A 274 16.76 0.57 16.33
CA GLY A 274 16.01 1.23 15.26
C GLY A 274 16.49 2.65 14.93
N ASN A 275 17.26 3.29 15.82
CA ASN A 275 17.99 4.52 15.51
C ASN A 275 18.92 4.39 14.29
N HIS A 276 19.48 3.20 14.03
CA HIS A 276 20.28 2.96 12.82
C HIS A 276 19.41 2.99 11.56
N ILE A 277 18.19 2.46 11.66
CA ILE A 277 17.22 2.45 10.56
C ILE A 277 16.73 3.88 10.28
N ALA A 278 16.35 4.63 11.33
CA ALA A 278 15.92 6.03 11.19
C ALA A 278 17.01 6.89 10.52
N ARG A 279 18.27 6.76 10.98
CA ARG A 279 19.41 7.46 10.36
C ARG A 279 19.66 7.02 8.93
N PHE A 280 19.51 5.73 8.61
CA PHE A 280 19.65 5.23 7.25
C PHE A 280 18.59 5.82 6.31
N PHE A 281 17.38 6.07 6.78
CA PHE A 281 16.32 6.69 5.99
C PHE A 281 16.26 8.22 6.11
N SER A 282 17.30 8.86 6.67
CA SER A 282 17.41 10.32 6.78
C SER A 282 18.43 10.92 5.80
N GLY A 283 18.35 12.23 5.55
CA GLY A 283 19.26 12.99 4.68
C GLY A 283 18.85 13.06 3.20
N GLU A 284 19.75 13.55 2.34
CA GLU A 284 19.47 13.77 0.91
C GLU A 284 19.14 12.47 0.14
N LEU A 285 19.64 11.33 0.62
CA LEU A 285 19.43 10.02 0.01
C LEU A 285 18.12 9.34 0.46
N THR A 286 17.30 9.98 1.30
CA THR A 286 16.04 9.40 1.79
C THR A 286 15.15 8.92 0.65
N MET A 287 14.90 9.76 -0.36
CA MET A 287 13.94 9.44 -1.43
C MET A 287 14.42 8.32 -2.35
N ILE A 288 15.71 8.26 -2.67
CA ILE A 288 16.26 7.15 -3.46
C ILE A 288 16.21 5.83 -2.66
N ARG A 289 16.52 5.86 -1.36
CA ARG A 289 16.44 4.68 -0.48
C ARG A 289 15.01 4.18 -0.31
N LEU A 290 14.05 5.09 -0.13
CA LEU A 290 12.63 4.78 -0.01
C LEU A 290 12.08 4.18 -1.31
N THR A 291 12.42 4.77 -2.45
CA THR A 291 12.08 4.23 -3.78
C THR A 291 12.64 2.82 -3.96
N ALA A 292 13.92 2.63 -3.65
CA ALA A 292 14.55 1.31 -3.72
C ALA A 292 13.87 0.29 -2.80
N LEU A 293 13.53 0.67 -1.56
CA LEU A 293 12.79 -0.18 -0.62
C LEU A 293 11.41 -0.57 -1.18
N HIS A 294 10.65 0.39 -1.69
CA HIS A 294 9.32 0.15 -2.23
C HIS A 294 9.36 -0.82 -3.42
N VAL A 295 10.27 -0.61 -4.37
CA VAL A 295 10.47 -1.50 -5.52
C VAL A 295 10.96 -2.88 -5.07
N ALA A 296 11.89 -2.94 -4.11
CA ALA A 296 12.38 -4.19 -3.52
C ALA A 296 11.23 -5.00 -2.88
N ALA A 297 10.41 -4.35 -2.06
CA ALA A 297 9.30 -4.97 -1.37
C ALA A 297 8.22 -5.47 -2.35
N THR A 298 7.85 -4.68 -3.36
CA THR A 298 6.78 -5.00 -4.31
C THR A 298 7.19 -5.98 -5.40
N ILE A 299 8.33 -5.79 -6.05
CA ILE A 299 8.73 -6.61 -7.21
C ILE A 299 9.46 -7.87 -6.79
N PHE A 300 10.32 -7.79 -5.77
CA PHE A 300 11.16 -8.93 -5.42
C PHE A 300 10.51 -9.73 -4.29
N VAL A 301 10.31 -9.11 -3.12
CA VAL A 301 9.82 -9.83 -1.94
C VAL A 301 8.38 -10.33 -2.16
N MET A 302 7.46 -9.46 -2.57
CA MET A 302 6.06 -9.84 -2.74
C MET A 302 5.86 -10.87 -3.86
N VAL A 303 6.59 -10.78 -4.98
CA VAL A 303 6.49 -11.79 -6.06
C VAL A 303 7.07 -13.14 -5.60
N ILE A 304 8.15 -13.16 -4.84
CA ILE A 304 8.69 -14.40 -4.24
C ILE A 304 7.65 -15.04 -3.31
N PHE A 305 7.04 -14.26 -2.40
CA PHE A 305 6.01 -14.76 -1.50
C PHE A 305 4.76 -15.21 -2.26
N LEU A 306 4.34 -14.48 -3.30
CA LEU A 306 3.23 -14.86 -4.16
C LEU A 306 3.51 -16.18 -4.88
N ALA A 307 4.69 -16.32 -5.49
CA ALA A 307 5.11 -17.54 -6.17
C ALA A 307 5.15 -18.71 -5.19
N MET A 308 5.80 -18.54 -4.03
CA MET A 308 5.82 -19.54 -2.97
C MET A 308 4.39 -19.94 -2.57
N HIS A 309 3.50 -18.98 -2.36
CA HIS A 309 2.12 -19.22 -1.93
C HIS A 309 1.30 -19.96 -2.98
N VAL A 310 1.37 -19.53 -4.24
CA VAL A 310 0.60 -20.11 -5.37
C VAL A 310 1.12 -21.49 -5.76
N LEU A 311 2.44 -21.73 -5.70
CA LEU A 311 3.05 -23.01 -6.08
C LEU A 311 2.83 -24.13 -5.05
N MET A 312 2.39 -23.82 -3.82
CA MET A 312 1.99 -24.86 -2.87
C MET A 312 0.83 -25.66 -3.45
N ARG A 313 0.99 -26.99 -3.57
CA ARG A 313 0.05 -27.91 -4.25
C ARG A 313 -1.44 -27.61 -3.98
N LYS A 314 -1.82 -27.39 -2.72
CA LYS A 314 -3.21 -27.14 -2.33
C LYS A 314 -3.74 -25.80 -2.88
N VAL A 315 -2.90 -24.78 -2.97
CA VAL A 315 -3.26 -23.46 -3.53
C VAL A 315 -3.27 -23.55 -5.04
N HIS A 316 -2.22 -24.12 -5.64
CA HIS A 316 -2.09 -24.29 -7.09
C HIS A 316 -3.33 -24.94 -7.70
N VAL A 317 -3.80 -26.05 -7.13
CA VAL A 317 -5.02 -26.74 -7.62
C VAL A 317 -6.24 -25.82 -7.60
N GLN A 318 -6.40 -24.99 -6.57
CA GLN A 318 -7.53 -24.06 -6.48
C GLN A 318 -7.42 -22.94 -7.52
N VAL A 319 -6.20 -22.41 -7.72
CA VAL A 319 -5.91 -21.38 -8.73
C VAL A 319 -6.19 -21.91 -10.13
N SER A 320 -5.63 -23.07 -10.49
CA SER A 320 -5.80 -23.68 -11.81
C SER A 320 -7.26 -24.01 -12.11
N HIS A 321 -7.99 -24.56 -11.14
CA HIS A 321 -9.40 -24.90 -11.33
C HIS A 321 -10.31 -23.67 -11.51
N ARG A 322 -9.97 -22.53 -10.92
CA ARG A 322 -10.81 -21.31 -10.93
C ARG A 322 -10.26 -20.17 -11.77
N TRP A 323 -9.21 -20.44 -12.56
CA TRP A 323 -8.50 -19.41 -13.31
C TRP A 323 -9.42 -18.56 -14.18
N GLN A 324 -10.29 -19.20 -14.97
CA GLN A 324 -11.22 -18.48 -15.86
C GLN A 324 -12.14 -17.52 -15.10
N LYS A 325 -12.76 -17.97 -14.01
CA LYS A 325 -13.63 -17.10 -13.20
C LYS A 325 -12.85 -15.96 -12.56
N ALA A 326 -11.66 -16.24 -12.02
CA ALA A 326 -10.80 -15.21 -11.44
C ALA A 326 -10.37 -14.17 -12.48
N ALA A 327 -10.05 -14.60 -13.71
CA ALA A 327 -9.72 -13.71 -14.81
C ALA A 327 -10.90 -12.81 -15.21
N ILE A 328 -12.13 -13.35 -15.25
CA ILE A 328 -13.34 -12.56 -15.51
C ILE A 328 -13.55 -11.51 -14.40
N TYR A 329 -13.51 -11.92 -13.12
CA TYR A 329 -13.65 -11.01 -11.99
C TYR A 329 -12.59 -9.91 -12.00
N THR A 330 -11.34 -10.28 -12.30
CA THR A 330 -10.24 -9.31 -12.43
C THR A 330 -10.49 -8.38 -13.62
N GLY A 331 -10.93 -8.88 -14.77
CA GLY A 331 -11.24 -8.05 -15.94
C GLY A 331 -12.32 -7.00 -15.65
N VAL A 332 -13.42 -7.40 -14.99
CA VAL A 332 -14.47 -6.47 -14.56
C VAL A 332 -13.91 -5.44 -13.57
N MET A 333 -13.09 -5.87 -12.60
CA MET A 333 -12.43 -4.97 -11.64
C MET A 333 -11.48 -4.00 -12.35
N THR A 334 -10.73 -4.45 -13.35
CA THR A 334 -9.84 -3.62 -14.16
C THR A 334 -10.61 -2.55 -14.91
N LEU A 335 -11.74 -2.88 -15.52
CA LEU A 335 -12.60 -1.90 -16.20
C LEU A 335 -13.15 -0.87 -15.21
N PHE A 336 -13.60 -1.31 -14.03
CA PHE A 336 -14.06 -0.42 -12.97
C PHE A 336 -12.93 0.52 -12.50
N LEU A 337 -11.74 -0.03 -12.21
CA LEU A 337 -10.59 0.75 -11.76
C LEU A 337 -10.07 1.71 -12.83
N ALA A 338 -10.11 1.32 -14.11
CA ALA A 338 -9.76 2.21 -15.21
C ALA A 338 -10.76 3.38 -15.31
N ALA A 339 -12.07 3.10 -15.23
CA ALA A 339 -13.09 4.13 -15.22
C ALA A 339 -12.93 5.06 -14.00
N GLN A 340 -12.72 4.50 -12.80
CA GLN A 340 -12.44 5.28 -11.59
C GLN A 340 -11.19 6.15 -11.76
N SER A 341 -10.12 5.63 -12.38
CA SER A 341 -8.86 6.37 -12.55
C SER A 341 -8.97 7.53 -13.54
N LEU A 342 -9.93 7.48 -14.47
CA LEU A 342 -10.25 8.57 -15.39
C LEU A 342 -11.16 9.63 -14.74
N LEU A 343 -12.06 9.20 -13.86
CA LEU A 343 -13.10 10.06 -13.29
C LEU A 343 -12.74 10.65 -11.91
N MET A 344 -11.80 10.01 -11.20
CA MET A 344 -11.45 10.34 -9.82
C MET A 344 -9.93 10.44 -9.66
N GLU A 345 -9.45 11.67 -9.47
CA GLU A 345 -8.06 11.95 -9.13
C GLU A 345 -7.69 11.28 -7.81
N ALA A 346 -6.56 10.59 -7.79
CA ALA A 346 -6.03 10.00 -6.55
C ALA A 346 -5.55 11.11 -5.60
N PRO A 347 -5.67 10.92 -4.27
CA PRO A 347 -5.29 11.92 -3.28
C PRO A 347 -3.87 12.45 -3.49
N PHE A 348 -3.72 13.77 -3.50
CA PHE A 348 -2.46 14.50 -3.60
C PHE A 348 -2.61 15.90 -3.02
N VAL A 349 -1.92 16.16 -1.91
CA VAL A 349 -2.04 17.46 -1.22
C VAL A 349 -1.17 18.48 -1.94
N ARG A 350 -1.79 19.46 -2.62
CA ARG A 350 -1.05 20.49 -3.35
C ARG A 350 -0.39 21.48 -2.38
N GLY A 351 0.88 21.77 -2.60
CA GLY A 351 1.74 22.59 -1.74
C GLY A 351 1.44 24.09 -1.77
N LEU A 352 2.31 24.88 -1.13
CA LEU A 352 2.35 26.33 -1.25
C LEU A 352 3.03 26.75 -2.55
N ALA A 353 2.83 28.01 -2.97
CA ALA A 353 3.55 28.57 -4.11
C ALA A 353 5.07 28.62 -3.84
N SER A 354 5.45 28.85 -2.58
CA SER A 354 6.82 28.98 -2.11
C SER A 354 7.49 27.64 -1.76
N ALA A 355 6.72 26.58 -1.47
CA ALA A 355 7.26 25.28 -1.08
C ALA A 355 6.24 24.13 -1.19
N PRO A 356 6.71 22.89 -1.46
CA PRO A 356 5.83 21.72 -1.55
C PRO A 356 5.18 21.34 -0.21
N THR A 357 5.88 21.55 0.90
CA THR A 357 5.46 21.13 2.25
C THR A 357 5.95 22.10 3.31
N VAL A 358 5.33 22.03 4.49
CA VAL A 358 5.74 22.74 5.70
C VAL A 358 6.20 21.70 6.72
N SER A 359 7.39 21.89 7.28
CA SER A 359 7.95 21.00 8.30
C SER A 359 7.43 21.33 9.70
N GLY A 360 7.34 20.31 10.57
CA GLY A 360 6.97 20.48 11.98
C GLY A 360 5.51 20.86 12.20
N VAL A 361 4.62 20.36 11.33
CA VAL A 361 3.17 20.54 11.42
C VAL A 361 2.47 19.24 11.08
N GLU A 362 1.28 19.04 11.64
CA GLU A 362 0.42 17.88 11.37
C GLU A 362 -0.99 18.39 11.02
N TYR A 363 -1.29 18.46 9.73
CA TYR A 363 -2.56 18.98 9.20
C TYR A 363 -3.35 17.96 8.39
N THR A 364 -2.78 16.78 8.11
CA THR A 364 -3.39 15.82 7.19
C THR A 364 -4.00 14.61 7.90
N LYS A 365 -4.63 13.74 7.11
CA LYS A 365 -5.10 12.42 7.54
C LYS A 365 -4.51 11.37 6.62
N PRO A 366 -3.88 10.29 7.11
CA PRO A 366 -3.26 9.32 6.22
C PRO A 366 -4.30 8.49 5.46
N PRO A 367 -3.89 7.71 4.46
CA PRO A 367 -4.77 6.78 3.76
C PRO A 367 -5.46 5.78 4.70
N TRP A 368 -6.62 5.26 4.29
CA TRP A 368 -7.46 4.42 5.14
C TRP A 368 -6.78 3.17 5.76
N PRO A 369 -5.81 2.50 5.12
CA PRO A 369 -5.13 1.35 5.72
C PRO A 369 -4.24 1.69 6.92
N ILE A 370 -4.11 2.98 7.28
CA ILE A 370 -3.20 3.47 8.33
C ILE A 370 -3.96 4.08 9.51
N TYR A 371 -5.28 4.36 9.40
CA TYR A 371 -6.04 5.02 10.46
C TYR A 371 -5.98 4.33 11.82
N PHE A 372 -5.85 3.00 11.87
CA PHE A 372 -5.73 2.30 13.13
C PHE A 372 -4.48 2.68 13.94
N LEU A 373 -3.39 3.08 13.26
CA LEU A 373 -2.17 3.58 13.91
C LEU A 373 -2.44 4.94 14.52
N ILE A 374 -2.97 5.87 13.73
CA ILE A 374 -3.30 7.23 14.17
C ILE A 374 -4.28 7.21 15.33
N GLN A 375 -5.26 6.31 15.32
CA GLN A 375 -6.19 6.25 16.44
C GLN A 375 -5.52 5.79 17.74
N GLY A 376 -4.56 4.87 17.65
CA GLY A 376 -3.82 4.47 18.82
C GLY A 376 -2.84 5.56 19.29
N GLU A 377 -2.23 6.32 18.38
CA GLU A 377 -1.49 7.55 18.73
C GLU A 377 -2.41 8.57 19.44
N ASN A 378 -3.61 8.79 18.92
CA ASN A 378 -4.64 9.66 19.52
C ASN A 378 -5.02 9.28 20.95
N TRP A 379 -4.88 8.02 21.33
CA TRP A 379 -5.24 7.50 22.66
C TRP A 379 -4.05 7.36 23.60
N PHE A 380 -2.89 7.01 23.08
CA PHE A 380 -1.75 6.55 23.88
C PHE A 380 -0.45 7.31 23.59
N GLY A 381 -0.47 8.28 22.69
CA GLY A 381 0.70 9.03 22.21
C GLY A 381 1.48 8.31 21.11
N ALA A 382 2.42 9.03 20.49
CA ALA A 382 3.24 8.55 19.38
C ALA A 382 4.01 7.26 19.72
N ASP A 383 4.37 7.06 20.98
CA ASP A 383 5.11 5.90 21.46
C ASP A 383 4.37 4.57 21.24
N ALA A 384 3.04 4.62 21.14
CA ALA A 384 2.21 3.43 21.00
C ALA A 384 2.25 2.80 19.60
N MET A 385 2.76 3.50 18.57
CA MET A 385 2.78 3.01 17.18
C MET A 385 3.37 1.60 17.03
N VAL A 386 4.51 1.35 17.66
CA VAL A 386 5.22 0.06 17.59
C VAL A 386 4.39 -1.06 18.22
N ILE A 387 3.74 -0.75 19.34
CA ILE A 387 2.88 -1.70 20.05
C ILE A 387 1.66 -2.01 19.19
N ILE A 388 1.02 -1.02 18.58
CA ILE A 388 -0.16 -1.21 17.74
C ILE A 388 0.17 -2.08 16.52
N LEU A 389 1.29 -1.82 15.84
CA LEU A 389 1.76 -2.67 14.73
C LEU A 389 1.94 -4.12 15.17
N THR A 390 2.54 -4.32 16.35
CA THR A 390 2.72 -5.65 16.93
C THR A 390 1.38 -6.31 17.24
N VAL A 391 0.45 -5.59 17.87
CA VAL A 391 -0.89 -6.07 18.24
C VAL A 391 -1.76 -6.40 17.02
N VAL A 392 -1.53 -5.76 15.87
CA VAL A 392 -2.29 -6.05 14.64
C VAL A 392 -1.67 -7.21 13.86
N PHE A 393 -0.37 -7.14 13.55
CA PHE A 393 0.27 -8.11 12.65
C PHE A 393 0.69 -9.40 13.33
N LEU A 394 1.17 -9.36 14.59
CA LEU A 394 1.64 -10.57 15.27
C LEU A 394 0.48 -11.57 15.46
N PRO A 395 -0.71 -11.19 15.98
CA PRO A 395 -1.83 -12.11 16.09
C PRO A 395 -2.24 -12.68 14.74
N LEU A 396 -2.26 -11.89 13.67
CA LEU A 396 -2.58 -12.38 12.33
C LEU A 396 -1.59 -13.48 11.89
N ILE A 397 -0.30 -13.28 12.10
CA ILE A 397 0.76 -14.24 11.72
C ILE A 397 0.65 -15.53 12.53
N ILE A 398 0.47 -15.42 13.86
CA ILE A 398 0.51 -16.58 14.76
C ILE A 398 -0.86 -17.25 14.96
N LEU A 399 -1.96 -16.67 14.45
CA LEU A 399 -3.33 -17.08 14.74
C LEU A 399 -3.55 -18.60 14.70
N PRO A 400 -3.18 -19.34 13.65
CA PRO A 400 -3.42 -20.78 13.61
C PRO A 400 -2.64 -21.55 14.68
N TYR A 401 -1.43 -21.10 15.00
CA TYR A 401 -0.57 -21.73 16.01
C TYR A 401 -1.10 -21.47 17.42
N ALA A 402 -1.52 -20.23 17.70
CA ALA A 402 -2.12 -19.87 18.97
C ALA A 402 -3.44 -20.64 19.22
N ILE A 403 -4.30 -20.74 18.19
CA ILE A 403 -5.57 -21.46 18.29
C ILE A 403 -5.36 -22.98 18.53
N GLU A 404 -4.32 -23.58 17.94
CA GLU A 404 -4.01 -24.99 18.18
C GLU A 404 -3.55 -25.28 19.60
N LEU A 405 -2.92 -24.32 20.27
CA LEU A 405 -2.44 -24.45 21.65
C LEU A 405 -3.54 -24.26 22.70
N LEU A 406 -4.72 -23.76 22.32
CA LEU A 406 -5.82 -23.56 23.25
C LEU A 406 -6.31 -24.90 23.83
N PRO A 407 -6.54 -24.99 25.15
CA PRO A 407 -7.06 -26.19 25.81
C PRO A 407 -8.59 -26.34 25.61
N ILE A 408 -9.02 -26.32 24.34
CA ILE A 408 -10.43 -26.46 23.94
C ILE A 408 -10.59 -27.67 23.00
N PRO A 409 -11.79 -28.28 22.91
CA PRO A 409 -12.05 -29.38 21.99
C PRO A 409 -11.72 -29.03 20.54
N GLU A 410 -11.11 -29.97 19.80
CA GLU A 410 -10.70 -29.80 18.40
C GLU A 410 -11.83 -29.25 17.51
N GLN A 411 -13.07 -29.68 17.75
CA GLN A 411 -14.23 -29.23 16.97
C GLN A 411 -14.53 -27.73 17.15
N ARG A 412 -14.10 -27.13 18.26
CA ARG A 412 -14.31 -25.70 18.59
C ARG A 412 -13.18 -24.81 18.13
N LYS A 413 -11.98 -25.34 17.86
CA LYS A 413 -10.80 -24.53 17.47
C LYS A 413 -11.05 -23.69 16.22
N GLY A 414 -11.69 -24.27 15.20
CA GLY A 414 -12.04 -23.53 13.99
C GLY A 414 -13.02 -22.37 14.24
N LEU A 415 -13.98 -22.55 15.15
CA LEU A 415 -14.91 -21.47 15.54
C LEU A 415 -14.18 -20.40 16.37
N ALA A 416 -13.29 -20.79 17.28
CA ALA A 416 -12.50 -19.86 18.08
C ALA A 416 -11.65 -18.95 17.18
N GLY A 417 -10.92 -19.52 16.21
CA GLY A 417 -10.13 -18.70 15.27
C GLY A 417 -10.99 -17.81 14.37
N GLU A 418 -12.18 -18.26 13.98
CA GLU A 418 -13.16 -17.47 13.23
C GLU A 418 -13.64 -16.25 14.03
N ILE A 419 -14.07 -16.47 15.28
CA ILE A 419 -14.49 -15.40 16.20
C ILE A 419 -13.33 -14.43 16.46
N THR A 420 -12.14 -14.93 16.80
CA THR A 420 -10.97 -14.09 17.09
C THR A 420 -10.60 -13.20 15.91
N PHE A 421 -10.56 -13.75 14.69
CA PHE A 421 -10.24 -12.99 13.50
C PHE A 421 -11.28 -11.90 13.22
N TYR A 422 -12.57 -12.24 13.18
CA TYR A 422 -13.61 -11.26 12.87
C TYR A 422 -13.74 -10.20 13.95
N ALA A 423 -13.62 -10.56 15.24
CA ALA A 423 -13.59 -9.59 16.33
C ALA A 423 -12.42 -8.62 16.17
N GLY A 424 -11.23 -9.12 15.85
CA GLY A 424 -10.05 -8.29 15.57
C GLY A 424 -10.25 -7.36 14.37
N VAL A 425 -10.79 -7.86 13.25
CA VAL A 425 -11.06 -7.04 12.05
C VAL A 425 -12.11 -5.97 12.33
N PHE A 426 -13.24 -6.30 12.98
CA PHE A 426 -14.26 -5.31 13.29
C PHE A 426 -13.77 -4.27 14.28
N LEU A 427 -12.95 -4.66 15.27
CA LEU A 427 -12.28 -3.71 16.16
C LEU A 427 -11.35 -2.79 15.36
N LEU A 428 -10.52 -3.34 14.47
CA LEU A 428 -9.60 -2.57 13.63
C LEU A 428 -10.36 -1.56 12.75
N LEU A 429 -11.46 -1.98 12.13
CA LEU A 429 -12.30 -1.11 11.29
C LEU A 429 -13.02 -0.04 12.12
N LEU A 430 -13.51 -0.39 13.32
CA LEU A 430 -14.13 0.57 14.23
C LEU A 430 -13.13 1.63 14.70
N VAL A 431 -11.93 1.22 15.11
CA VAL A 431 -10.84 2.11 15.51
C VAL A 431 -10.45 3.02 14.34
N SER A 432 -10.34 2.46 13.14
CA SER A 432 -10.06 3.23 11.92
C SER A 432 -11.18 4.23 11.60
N TYR A 433 -12.44 3.85 11.81
CA TYR A 433 -13.60 4.72 11.59
C TYR A 433 -13.60 5.90 12.57
N ILE A 434 -13.24 5.66 13.84
CA ILE A 434 -13.10 6.70 14.85
C ILE A 434 -12.01 7.70 14.46
N ALA A 435 -10.84 7.23 13.99
CA ALA A 435 -9.78 8.13 13.51
C ALA A 435 -10.20 8.94 12.28
N ALA A 436 -10.87 8.31 11.32
CA ALA A 436 -11.40 9.00 10.15
C ALA A 436 -12.43 10.08 10.53
N ALA A 437 -13.19 9.89 11.60
CA ALA A 437 -14.16 10.87 12.13
C ALA A 437 -13.53 11.92 13.08
N GLY A 438 -12.42 11.59 13.73
CA GLY A 438 -11.82 12.39 14.79
C GLY A 438 -11.19 13.69 14.30
N PRO A 439 -10.91 14.64 15.21
CA PRO A 439 -10.14 15.84 14.88
C PRO A 439 -8.71 15.48 14.50
N ILE A 440 -8.07 16.32 13.69
CA ILE A 440 -6.64 16.26 13.44
C ILE A 440 -5.93 16.71 14.72
N LYS A 441 -4.94 15.93 15.17
CA LYS A 441 -4.13 16.20 16.36
C LYS A 441 -2.67 16.06 15.97
N ALA A 442 -1.84 16.97 16.45
CA ALA A 442 -0.39 16.85 16.36
C ALA A 442 0.12 15.92 17.47
N HIS A 443 1.01 14.99 17.13
CA HIS A 443 1.57 14.00 18.06
C HIS A 443 3.07 14.10 18.24
N ILE A 444 3.81 14.43 17.18
CA ILE A 444 5.28 14.48 17.22
C ILE A 444 5.85 15.91 17.06
N PHE A 445 4.99 16.93 16.83
CA PHE A 445 5.38 18.33 16.65
C PHE A 445 4.71 19.32 17.60
#